data_AF-A0AAD8IZU8-F1
#
_entry.id   AF-A0AAD8IZU8-F1
#
_cell.length_a   1.000
_cell.length_b   1.000
_cell.length_c   1.000
_cell.angle_alpha   90.00
_cell.angle_beta   90.00
_cell.angle_gamma   90.00
#
_symmetry.space_group_name_H-M   'P 1'
#
loop_
_entity.id
_entity.type
_entity.pdbx_description
1 polymer ?
#
loop_
_entity_poly.entity_id
_entity_poly.type
_entity_poly.pdbx_seq_one_letter_code
_entity_poly.pdbx_strand_id
1 'polypeptide(L)'
;MIEVEEDDEMIPKYKFELAAFNTLKDKVGDTKILTDLMGLVQNRLPMQSRNTQTCPKDVLFFDISDGSSTVKVTVWADLAHNLNEELDGMLGQDNIIIITSYGITEYHEQLQASTLSPSKF
;
A
#
# COMPACT_ATOMS: atom_id res chain seq x y z
N MET A 1 15.57 35.54 27.27
CA MET A 1 15.41 35.51 25.81
C MET A 1 14.43 34.39 25.56
N ILE A 2 13.22 34.70 25.11
CA ILE A 2 12.21 33.69 24.79
C ILE A 2 12.44 33.38 23.32
N GLU A 3 12.89 32.16 23.03
CA GLU A 3 12.87 31.65 21.65
C GLU A 3 11.40 31.51 21.28
N VAL A 4 10.99 32.32 20.31
CA VAL A 4 9.68 32.17 19.69
C VAL A 4 9.86 31.00 18.73
N GLU A 5 9.28 29.85 19.08
CA GLU A 5 9.11 28.76 18.12
C GLU A 5 8.33 29.34 16.92
N GLU A 6 8.98 29.38 15.75
CA GLU A 6 8.29 29.72 14.50
C GLU A 6 7.25 28.62 14.27
N ASP A 7 5.99 29.01 14.46
CA ASP A 7 4.81 28.18 14.25
C ASP A 7 4.81 27.69 12.79
N ASP A 8 4.92 26.38 12.64
CA ASP A 8 5.10 25.64 11.40
C ASP A 8 3.76 25.63 10.63
N GLU A 9 3.36 26.77 10.04
CA GLU A 9 2.17 26.91 9.17
C GLU A 9 2.34 26.19 7.81
N MET A 10 2.94 25.00 7.79
CA MET A 10 3.09 24.21 6.57
C MET A 10 1.86 23.34 6.31
N ILE A 11 1.23 23.54 5.13
CA ILE A 11 0.15 22.67 4.66
C ILE A 11 0.69 21.23 4.53
N PRO A 12 0.06 20.23 5.16
CA PRO A 12 0.51 18.85 5.06
C PRO A 12 0.55 18.37 3.61
N LYS A 13 1.69 17.81 3.19
CA LYS A 13 1.90 17.28 1.82
C LYS A 13 0.89 16.18 1.47
N TYR A 14 0.47 15.40 2.46
CA TYR A 14 -0.46 14.30 2.30
C TYR A 14 -1.53 14.34 3.39
N LYS A 15 -2.76 13.98 3.02
CA LYS A 15 -3.87 13.70 3.93
C LYS A 15 -4.36 12.29 3.61
N PHE A 16 -4.42 11.45 4.62
CA PHE A 16 -4.83 10.05 4.48
C PHE A 16 -6.18 9.82 5.14
N GLU A 17 -7.04 9.05 4.50
CA GLU A 17 -8.28 8.53 5.09
C GLU A 17 -8.18 7.03 5.28
N LEU A 18 -7.49 6.63 6.37
CA LEU A 18 -7.16 5.24 6.64
C LEU A 18 -8.41 4.42 6.94
N ALA A 19 -8.64 3.37 6.16
CA ALA A 19 -9.70 2.41 6.41
C ALA A 19 -9.20 1.24 7.25
N ALA A 20 -9.99 0.86 8.25
CA ALA A 20 -9.75 -0.37 9.01
C ALA A 20 -10.03 -1.61 8.13
N PHE A 21 -9.26 -2.68 8.31
CA PHE A 21 -9.29 -3.84 7.41
C PHE A 21 -10.65 -4.56 7.43
N ASN A 22 -11.32 -4.57 8.59
CA ASN A 22 -12.66 -5.14 8.74
C ASN A 22 -13.76 -4.40 7.93
N THR A 23 -13.50 -3.17 7.46
CA THR A 23 -14.44 -2.40 6.63
C THR A 23 -14.23 -2.61 5.13
N LEU A 24 -13.18 -3.32 4.72
CA LEU A 24 -12.79 -3.42 3.31
C LEU A 24 -13.74 -4.29 2.50
N LYS A 25 -14.45 -5.22 3.14
CA LYS A 25 -15.41 -6.09 2.48
C LYS A 25 -16.52 -5.30 1.78
N ASP A 26 -16.93 -4.18 2.37
CA ASP A 26 -17.97 -3.30 1.81
C ASP A 26 -17.49 -2.51 0.58
N LYS A 27 -16.18 -2.54 0.28
CA LYS A 27 -15.54 -1.80 -0.81
C LYS A 27 -15.09 -2.70 -1.97
N VAL A 28 -15.26 -4.02 -1.84
CA VAL A 28 -14.80 -5.00 -2.83
C VAL A 28 -15.46 -4.76 -4.18
N GLY A 29 -14.64 -4.57 -5.22
CA GLY A 29 -15.10 -4.45 -6.61
C GLY A 29 -15.64 -3.08 -7.01
N ASP A 30 -15.77 -2.13 -6.08
CA ASP A 30 -16.10 -0.73 -6.42
C ASP A 30 -14.84 0.05 -6.79
N THR A 31 -14.58 0.18 -8.08
CA THR A 31 -13.42 0.90 -8.61
C THR A 31 -13.49 2.43 -8.43
N LYS A 32 -14.62 2.96 -7.96
CA LYS A 32 -14.77 4.39 -7.62
C LYS A 32 -14.31 4.69 -6.20
N ILE A 33 -14.18 3.68 -5.34
CA ILE A 33 -13.76 3.83 -3.96
C ILE A 33 -12.27 3.52 -3.86
N LEU A 34 -11.48 4.59 -3.81
CA LEU A 34 -10.06 4.51 -3.52
C LEU A 34 -9.87 4.47 -2.01
N THR A 35 -9.02 3.57 -1.52
CA THR A 35 -8.84 3.34 -0.09
C THR A 35 -7.39 3.51 0.32
N ASP A 36 -7.17 4.21 1.43
CA ASP A 36 -5.87 4.28 2.08
C ASP A 36 -5.81 3.24 3.21
N LEU A 37 -4.70 2.50 3.29
CA LEU A 37 -4.48 1.44 4.26
C LEU A 37 -3.15 1.65 4.97
N MET A 38 -3.07 1.19 6.21
CA MET A 38 -1.84 1.16 6.98
C MET A 38 -1.68 -0.22 7.61
N GLY A 39 -0.46 -0.76 7.61
CA GLY A 39 -0.19 -2.03 8.28
C GLY A 39 1.28 -2.42 8.28
N LEU A 40 1.58 -3.44 9.07
CA LEU A 40 2.91 -4.06 9.15
C LEU A 40 3.14 -4.93 7.93
N VAL A 41 4.23 -4.70 7.19
CA VAL A 41 4.65 -5.49 6.03
C VAL A 41 5.10 -6.88 6.45
N GLN A 42 4.56 -7.91 5.80
CA GLN A 42 4.80 -9.32 6.06
C GLN A 42 4.89 -10.10 4.74
N ASN A 43 5.47 -11.30 4.78
CA ASN A 43 5.41 -12.29 3.69
C ASN A 43 5.75 -11.77 2.28
N ARG A 44 6.71 -10.84 2.18
CA ARG A 44 7.16 -10.28 0.89
C ARG A 44 7.74 -11.40 0.03
N LEU A 45 7.21 -11.56 -1.18
CA LEU A 45 7.72 -12.49 -2.18
C LEU A 45 8.77 -11.80 -3.07
N PRO A 46 9.70 -12.55 -3.68
CA PRO A 46 10.59 -12.02 -4.70
C PRO A 46 9.78 -11.37 -5.84
N MET A 47 10.35 -10.35 -6.49
CA MET A 47 9.76 -9.72 -7.67
C MET A 47 9.44 -10.79 -8.73
N GLN A 48 8.24 -10.72 -9.31
CA GLN A 48 7.79 -11.63 -10.35
C GLN A 48 7.45 -10.86 -11.62
N SER A 49 7.44 -11.54 -12.76
CA SER A 49 6.90 -10.98 -14.00
C SER A 49 5.58 -11.67 -14.35
N ARG A 50 4.53 -10.90 -14.64
CA ARG A 50 3.20 -11.39 -15.01
C ARG A 50 2.82 -10.87 -16.38
N ASN A 51 2.39 -11.77 -17.26
CA ASN A 51 1.81 -11.38 -18.54
C ASN A 51 0.51 -10.59 -18.32
N THR A 52 0.45 -9.37 -18.84
CA THR A 52 -0.80 -8.58 -18.93
C THR A 52 -1.30 -8.58 -20.38
N GLN A 53 -2.48 -7.99 -20.62
CA GLN A 53 -3.06 -7.93 -21.97
C GLN A 53 -2.16 -7.19 -22.98
N THR A 54 -1.32 -6.25 -22.53
CA THR A 54 -0.46 -5.44 -23.40
C THR A 54 0.98 -5.92 -23.43
N CYS A 55 1.54 -6.30 -22.28
CA CYS A 55 2.92 -6.75 -22.14
C CYS A 55 3.16 -7.43 -20.77
N PRO A 56 4.24 -8.21 -20.60
CA PRO A 56 4.71 -8.59 -19.28
C PRO A 56 4.96 -7.35 -18.41
N LYS A 57 4.54 -7.40 -17.15
CA LYS A 57 4.82 -6.38 -16.15
C LYS A 57 5.37 -7.02 -14.88
N ASP A 58 6.34 -6.35 -14.29
CA ASP A 58 6.87 -6.77 -13.01
C ASP A 58 5.89 -6.44 -11.89
N VAL A 59 5.84 -7.32 -10.89
CA VAL A 59 4.87 -7.30 -9.80
C VAL A 59 5.52 -7.73 -8.50
N LEU A 60 5.24 -6.95 -7.45
CA LEU A 60 5.62 -7.26 -6.08
C LEU A 60 4.37 -7.69 -5.30
N PHE A 61 4.49 -8.81 -4.60
CA PHE A 61 3.47 -9.31 -3.68
C PHE A 61 4.00 -9.29 -2.26
N PHE A 62 3.20 -8.77 -1.34
CA PHE A 62 3.43 -8.86 0.10
C PHE A 62 2.09 -8.81 0.82
N ASP A 63 2.12 -8.98 2.12
CA ASP A 63 0.97 -8.87 2.99
C ASP A 63 1.14 -7.66 3.92
N ILE A 64 0.06 -6.98 4.28
CA ILE A 64 0.04 -6.03 5.39
C ILE A 64 -0.90 -6.54 6.48
N SER A 65 -0.53 -6.36 7.74
CA SER A 65 -1.37 -6.72 8.89
C SER A 65 -1.64 -5.51 9.80
N ASP A 66 -2.87 -5.43 10.31
CA ASP A 66 -3.25 -4.50 11.38
C ASP A 66 -3.15 -5.15 12.77
N GLY A 67 -2.56 -6.35 12.85
CA GLY A 67 -2.46 -7.18 14.05
C GLY A 67 -3.66 -8.10 14.30
N SER A 68 -4.78 -7.89 13.61
CA SER A 68 -6.00 -8.71 13.72
C SER A 68 -6.29 -9.50 12.43
N SER A 69 -5.96 -8.90 11.29
CA SER A 69 -6.23 -9.44 9.97
C SER A 69 -5.10 -9.07 9.01
N THR A 70 -5.13 -9.68 7.83
CA THR A 70 -4.08 -9.53 6.82
C THR A 70 -4.70 -9.25 5.46
N VAL A 71 -4.15 -8.29 4.74
CA VAL A 71 -4.52 -7.93 3.37
C VAL A 71 -3.34 -8.18 2.46
N LYS A 72 -3.58 -8.87 1.33
CA LYS A 72 -2.54 -9.06 0.32
C LYS A 72 -2.42 -7.81 -0.54
N VAL A 73 -1.21 -7.31 -0.70
CA VAL A 73 -0.92 -6.13 -1.52
C VAL A 73 -0.24 -6.57 -2.81
N THR A 74 -0.73 -6.05 -3.93
CA THR A 74 -0.14 -6.22 -5.26
C THR A 74 0.29 -4.86 -5.81
N VAL A 75 1.58 -4.72 -6.10
CA VAL A 75 2.18 -3.48 -6.64
C VAL A 75 2.80 -3.78 -7.98
N TRP A 76 2.58 -2.91 -8.97
CA TRP A 76 2.93 -3.15 -10.37
C TRP A 76 3.99 -2.19 -10.91
N ALA A 77 4.78 -2.66 -11.88
CA ALA A 77 5.70 -1.88 -12.71
C ALA A 77 6.71 -1.05 -11.89
N ASP A 78 7.01 0.19 -12.31
CA ASP A 78 8.01 1.06 -11.66
C ASP A 78 7.75 1.24 -10.16
N LEU A 79 6.47 1.28 -9.75
CA LEU A 79 6.10 1.38 -8.35
C LEU A 79 6.52 0.14 -7.55
N ALA A 80 6.49 -1.04 -8.17
CA ALA A 80 6.97 -2.28 -7.56
C ALA A 80 8.48 -2.25 -7.34
N HIS A 81 9.24 -1.77 -8.32
CA HIS A 81 10.70 -1.64 -8.21
C HIS A 81 11.10 -0.67 -7.11
N ASN A 82 10.54 0.54 -7.12
CA ASN A 82 10.84 1.57 -6.12
C ASN A 82 10.53 1.08 -4.70
N LEU A 83 9.35 0.49 -4.50
CA LEU A 83 8.97 -0.05 -3.20
C LEU A 83 9.87 -1.22 -2.76
N ASN A 84 10.26 -2.09 -3.70
CA ASN A 84 11.14 -3.20 -3.36
C ASN A 84 12.52 -2.73 -2.90
N GLU A 85 13.10 -1.73 -3.57
CA GLU A 85 14.38 -1.12 -3.19
C GLU A 85 14.31 -0.45 -1.82
N GLU A 86 13.24 0.28 -1.51
CA GLU A 86 13.03 0.89 -0.19
C GLU A 86 12.93 -0.16 0.92
N LEU A 87 12.13 -1.21 0.69
CA LEU A 87 11.99 -2.31 1.65
C LEU A 87 13.30 -3.11 1.80
N ASP A 88 14.12 -3.22 0.75
CA ASP A 88 15.46 -3.84 0.83
C ASP A 88 16.42 -3.02 1.70
N GLY A 89 16.30 -1.68 1.67
CA GLY A 89 17.04 -0.78 2.56
C GLY A 89 16.67 -0.92 4.04
N MET A 90 15.51 -1.52 4.35
CA MET A 90 14.96 -1.69 5.70
C MET A 90 14.92 -3.16 6.16
N LEU A 91 15.73 -4.03 5.54
CA LEU A 91 15.79 -5.45 5.89
C LEU A 91 16.13 -5.67 7.37
N GLY A 92 15.35 -6.54 8.02
CA GLY A 92 15.53 -6.92 9.43
C GLY A 92 14.82 -6.00 10.43
N GLN A 93 14.01 -5.05 9.96
CA GLN A 93 13.14 -4.21 10.79
C GLN A 93 11.66 -4.48 10.53
N ASP A 94 10.83 -4.26 11.55
CA ASP A 94 9.37 -4.26 11.42
C ASP A 94 8.93 -3.00 10.66
N ASN A 95 8.52 -3.16 9.42
CA ASN A 95 8.19 -2.05 8.52
C ASN A 95 6.69 -1.79 8.50
N ILE A 96 6.27 -0.62 8.97
CA ILE A 96 4.88 -0.15 8.81
C ILE A 96 4.80 0.67 7.53
N ILE A 97 3.85 0.34 6.66
CA ILE A 97 3.61 1.05 5.40
C ILE A 97 2.23 1.71 5.41
N ILE A 98 2.14 2.89 4.80
CA ILE A 98 0.87 3.50 4.41
C ILE A 98 0.78 3.39 2.89
N ILE A 99 -0.27 2.75 2.39
CA ILE A 99 -0.54 2.65 0.96
C ILE A 99 -1.79 3.46 0.63
N THR A 100 -1.73 4.27 -0.42
CA THR A 100 -2.80 5.22 -0.75
C THR A 100 -3.41 5.00 -2.11
N SER A 101 -4.70 5.32 -2.21
CA SER A 101 -5.46 5.24 -3.45
C SER A 101 -5.46 3.83 -4.08
N TYR A 102 -5.64 2.80 -3.26
CA TYR A 102 -5.71 1.41 -3.72
C TYR A 102 -7.15 0.97 -4.00
N GLY A 103 -7.33 0.13 -5.02
CA GLY A 103 -8.58 -0.58 -5.27
C GLY A 103 -8.63 -1.87 -4.46
N ILE A 104 -9.79 -2.16 -3.87
CA ILE A 104 -10.01 -3.38 -3.07
C ILE A 104 -10.71 -4.43 -3.92
N THR A 105 -10.14 -5.63 -3.96
CA THR A 105 -10.70 -6.80 -4.63
C THR A 105 -10.71 -8.01 -3.69
N GLU A 106 -11.46 -9.04 -4.06
CA GLU A 106 -11.47 -10.31 -3.35
C GLU A 106 -11.17 -11.42 -4.36
N TYR A 107 -10.28 -12.33 -4.01
CA TYR A 107 -9.97 -13.50 -4.82
C TYR A 107 -9.79 -14.71 -3.91
N HIS A 108 -10.56 -15.77 -4.15
CA HIS A 108 -10.58 -16.97 -3.32
C HIS A 108 -10.75 -16.64 -1.82
N GLU A 109 -11.74 -15.79 -1.48
CA GLU A 109 -12.07 -15.37 -0.11
C GLU A 109 -10.97 -14.57 0.62
N GLN A 110 -9.91 -14.17 -0.09
CA GLN A 110 -8.85 -13.32 0.44
C GLN A 110 -8.98 -11.90 -0.13
N LEU A 111 -9.02 -10.91 0.77
CA LEU A 111 -8.96 -9.49 0.40
C LEU A 111 -7.60 -9.13 -0.18
N GLN A 112 -7.63 -8.38 -1.29
CA GLN A 112 -6.47 -7.86 -1.97
C GLN A 112 -6.59 -6.35 -2.18
N ALA A 113 -5.48 -5.65 -2.00
CA ALA A 113 -5.31 -4.26 -2.39
C ALA A 113 -4.38 -4.23 -3.61
N SER A 114 -4.83 -3.62 -4.71
CA SER A 114 -4.02 -3.46 -5.93
C SER A 114 -3.81 -1.99 -6.27
N THR A 115 -2.61 -1.67 -6.77
CA THR A 115 -2.31 -0.32 -7.25
C THR A 115 -3.13 0.02 -8.49
N LEU A 116 -3.53 1.29 -8.57
CA LEU A 116 -4.11 1.95 -9.72
C LEU A 116 -3.17 3.06 -10.19
N SER A 117 -3.47 3.71 -11.31
CA SER A 117 -2.62 4.80 -11.83
C SER A 117 -2.31 5.94 -10.85
N PRO A 118 -3.19 6.34 -9.90
CA PRO A 118 -2.86 7.39 -8.95
C PRO A 118 -2.20 6.90 -7.64
N SER A 119 -1.99 5.59 -7.46
CA SER A 119 -1.51 5.04 -6.18
C SER A 119 -0.11 5.52 -5.81
N LYS A 120 0.09 5.81 -4.52
CA LYS A 120 1.38 6.16 -3.92
C LYS A 120 1.59 5.38 -2.63
N PHE A 121 2.85 5.14 -2.27
CA PHE A 121 3.27 4.57 -1.00
C PHE A 121 4.11 5.58 -0.22
#